data_AF-A0A962JM44-F1
#
_entry.id   AF-A0A962JM44-F1
#
_cell.length_a   1.000
_cell.length_b   1.000
_cell.length_c   1.000
_cell.angle_alpha   90.00
_cell.angle_beta   90.00
_cell.angle_gamma   90.00
#
_symmetry.space_group_name_H-M   'P 1'
#
loop_
_entity.id
_entity.type
_entity.pdbx_description
1 polymer ?
#
loop_
_entity_poly.entity_id
_entity_poly.type
_entity_poly.pdbx_seq_one_letter_code
_entity_poly.pdbx_strand_id
1 'polypeptide(L)' 'LLPALQYFSYIEITPRQHQALWLAYEEIQQAYPDHFAMQQIIEPSDIYPVFRELFARKPA' A
#
# COMPACT_ATOMS: atom_id res chain seq x y z
N LEU A 1 0.39 11.18 -12.62
CA LEU A 1 0.82 9.80 -12.95
C LEU A 1 -0.19 8.76 -12.46
N LEU A 2 -0.61 8.79 -11.19
CA LEU A 2 -1.51 7.78 -10.59
C LEU A 2 -2.77 7.43 -11.41
N PRO A 3 -3.53 8.37 -12.00
CA PRO A 3 -4.70 8.02 -12.81
C PRO A 3 -4.37 7.25 -14.10
N ALA A 4 -3.11 7.31 -14.56
CA ALA A 4 -2.64 6.60 -15.75
C ALA A 4 -1.97 5.25 -15.41
N LEU A 5 -1.74 4.97 -14.13
CA LEU A 5 -1.19 3.70 -13.67
C LEU A 5 -2.33 2.72 -13.37
N GLN A 6 -2.15 1.46 -13.76
CA GLN A 6 -3.15 0.43 -13.52
C GLN A 6 -3.15 -0.02 -12.05
N TYR A 7 -1.97 -0.16 -11.47
CA TYR A 7 -1.77 -0.50 -10.06
C TYR A 7 -0.48 0.14 -9.55
N PHE A 8 -0.57 0.83 -8.41
CA PHE A 8 0.61 1.30 -7.67
C PHE A 8 0.42 0.96 -6.18
N SER A 9 1.44 0.33 -5.59
CA SER A 9 1.43 -0.03 -4.18
C SER A 9 2.74 0.35 -3.52
N TYR A 10 2.64 0.96 -2.34
CA TYR A 10 3.77 1.21 -1.46
C TYR A 10 3.71 0.25 -0.28
N ILE A 11 4.83 -0.42 0.00
CA ILE A 11 4.96 -1.35 1.13
C ILE A 11 6.11 -0.86 2.00
N GLU A 12 5.83 -0.62 3.27
CA GLU A 12 6.86 -0.29 4.26
C GLU A 12 7.18 -1.51 5.12
N ILE A 13 8.45 -1.94 5.12
CA ILE A 13 8.92 -3.08 5.90
C ILE A 13 9.71 -2.55 7.09
N THR A 14 9.02 -2.34 8.21
CA THR A 14 9.63 -1.83 9.44
C THR A 14 8.78 -2.16 10.66
N PRO A 15 9.40 -2.61 11.78
CA PRO A 15 8.70 -2.76 13.05
C PRO A 15 8.59 -1.44 13.83
N ARG A 16 9.09 -0.33 13.27
CA ARG A 16 9.09 0.98 13.92
C ARG A 16 7.81 1.74 13.58
N GLN A 17 7.58 2.87 14.27
CA GLN A 17 6.56 3.83 13.88
C GLN A 17 6.79 4.34 12.44
N HIS A 18 5.68 4.65 11.79
CA HIS A 18 5.64 5.24 10.46
C HIS A 18 6.53 6.47 10.34
N GLN A 19 7.24 6.55 9.22
CA GLN A 19 8.17 7.64 8.93
C GLN A 19 7.48 8.74 8.11
N ALA A 20 8.19 9.85 7.88
CA ALA A 20 7.67 10.98 7.12
C ALA A 20 7.16 10.60 5.72
N LEU A 21 7.77 9.60 5.07
CA LEU A 21 7.32 9.12 3.75
C LEU A 21 5.96 8.43 3.82
N TRP A 22 5.72 7.61 4.84
CA TRP A 22 4.42 7.00 5.09
C TRP A 22 3.35 8.07 5.24
N LEU A 23 3.56 9.03 6.15
CA LEU A 23 2.60 10.10 6.43
C LEU A 23 2.29 10.92 5.17
N ALA A 24 3.31 11.25 4.37
CA ALA A 24 3.12 11.95 3.10
C ALA A 24 2.31 11.11 2.09
N TYR A 25 2.48 9.79 2.09
CA TYR A 25 1.78 8.91 1.18
C TYR A 25 0.35 8.58 1.66
N GLU A 26 0.04 8.71 2.95
CA GLU A 26 -1.34 8.62 3.46
C GLU A 26 -2.22 9.70 2.84
N GLU A 27 -1.72 10.94 2.72
CA GLU A 27 -2.43 12.02 2.03
C GLU A 27 -2.72 11.66 0.56
N ILE A 28 -1.78 10.98 -0.10
CA ILE A 28 -1.94 10.51 -1.49
C ILE A 28 -2.96 9.39 -1.57
N GLN A 29 -2.96 8.45 -0.62
CA GLN A 29 -3.94 7.37 -0.56
C GLN A 29 -5.36 7.92 -0.38
N GLN A 30 -5.53 8.94 0.47
CA GLN A 30 -6.82 9.60 0.65
C GLN A 30 -7.28 10.31 -0.62
N ALA A 31 -6.37 10.91 -1.39
CA ALA A 31 -6.69 11.57 -2.65
C ALA A 31 -6.97 10.60 -3.82
N TYR A 32 -6.37 9.40 -3.80
CA TYR A 32 -6.44 8.42 -4.91
C TYR A 32 -6.70 6.97 -4.43
N PRO A 33 -7.78 6.71 -3.68
CA PRO A 33 -8.00 5.41 -3.00
C PRO A 33 -8.12 4.22 -3.98
N ASP A 34 -8.57 4.46 -5.21
CA ASP A 34 -8.75 3.41 -6.21
C ASP A 34 -7.46 3.04 -6.95
N HIS A 35 -6.49 3.96 -6.99
CA HIS A 35 -5.26 3.85 -7.79
C HIS A 35 -4.00 3.62 -6.95
N PHE A 36 -4.08 3.87 -5.63
CA PHE A 36 -2.93 3.82 -4.74
C PHE A 36 -3.24 3.01 -3.49
N ALA A 37 -2.43 1.99 -3.23
CA ALA A 37 -2.52 1.16 -2.04
C ALA A 37 -1.27 1.29 -1.17
N MET A 38 -1.46 1.32 0.15
CA MET A 38 -0.38 1.31 1.12
C MET A 38 -0.57 0.17 2.10
N GLN A 39 0.51 -0.53 2.43
CA GLN A 39 0.52 -1.62 3.41
C GLN A 39 1.83 -1.60 4.22
N GLN A 40 1.79 -2.14 5.43
CA GLN A 40 2.96 -2.34 6.28
C GLN A 40 3.21 -3.84 6.47
N ILE A 41 4.49 -4.23 6.49
CA ILE A 41 4.93 -5.56 6.89
C ILE A 41 5.85 -5.40 8.10
N ILE A 42 5.53 -6.12 9.18
CA ILE A 42 6.32 -6.09 10.42
C ILE A 42 7.16 -7.36 10.50
N GLU A 43 6.54 -8.52 10.23
CA GLU A 43 7.18 -9.83 10.33
C GLU A 43 7.07 -10.61 9.01
N PRO A 44 7.95 -11.61 8.77
CA PRO A 44 7.91 -12.41 7.54
C PRO A 44 6.58 -13.13 7.30
N SER A 45 5.83 -13.45 8.37
CA SER A 45 4.49 -14.05 8.28
C SER A 45 3.46 -13.14 7.61
N ASP A 46 3.69 -11.83 7.60
CA ASP A 46 2.77 -10.85 7.03
C ASP A 46 2.90 -10.76 5.51
N ILE A 47 4.02 -11.22 4.94
CA ILE A 47 4.32 -11.08 3.50
C ILE A 47 3.21 -11.71 2.66
N TYR A 48 2.87 -12.97 2.90
CA TYR A 48 1.85 -13.65 2.10
C TYR A 48 0.45 -13.03 2.21
N PRO A 49 -0.13 -12.79 3.42
CA PRO A 49 -1.45 -12.18 3.52
C PRO A 49 -1.50 -10.76 2.93
N VAL A 50 -0.49 -9.91 3.17
CA VAL A 50 -0.43 -8.54 2.60
C VAL A 50 -0.44 -8.57 1.08
N PHE A 51 0.42 -9.39 0.47
CA PHE A 51 0.46 -9.49 -0.99
C PHE A 51 -0.83 -10.10 -1.55
N ARG A 52 -1.41 -11.10 -0.88
CA ARG A 52 -2.69 -11.69 -1.30
C ARG A 52 -3.81 -10.66 -1.34
N GLU A 53 -3.85 -9.74 -0.38
CA GLU A 53 -4.82 -8.64 -0.36
C GLU A 53 -4.55 -7.63 -1.48
N LEU A 54 -3.30 -7.17 -1.62
CA LEU A 54 -2.90 -6.20 -2.66
C LEU A 54 -3.22 -6.66 -4.09
N PHE A 55 -3.04 -7.97 -4.35
CA PHE A 55 -3.27 -8.57 -5.67
C PHE A 55 -4.58 -9.35 -5.75
N ALA A 56 -5.47 -9.22 -4.76
CA ALA A 56 -6.80 -9.79 -4.84
C ALA A 56 -7.53 -9.19 -6.04
N ARG A 57 -8.26 -10.03 -6.79
CA ARG A 57 -9.10 -9.53 -7.88
C ARG A 57 -10.16 -8.61 -7.29
N LYS A 58 -10.10 -7.32 -7.64
CA LYS A 58 -11.20 -6.40 -7.37
C LYS A 58 -12.45 -6.91 -8.09
N PRO A 59 -13.63 -7.00 -7.43
CA PRO A 59 -14.86 -7.33 -8.12
C PRO A 59 -15.12 -6.28 -9.21
N ALA A 60 -15.60 -6.76 -10.36
CA ALA A 60 -15.88 -5.95 -11.55
C ALA A 60 -17.08 -5.03 -11.35
#